data_AF-A0A963CW20-F1
#
_entry.id   AF-A0A963CW20-F1
#
_cell.length_a   1.000
_cell.length_b   1.000
_cell.length_c   1.000
_cell.angle_alpha   90.00
_cell.angle_beta   90.00
_cell.angle_gamma   90.00
#
_symmetry.space_group_name_H-M   'P 1'
#
loop_
_entity.id
_entity.type
_entity.pdbx_description
1 polymer ?
#
loop_
_entity_poly.entity_id
_entity_poly.type
_entity_poly.pdbx_seq_one_letter_code
_entity_poly.pdbx_strand_id
1 'polypeptide(L)'
;MNPKRVVLPVLFACLLAACAGRPSGPPQQNIAFMDSRIFDDELSRALQAGFDEVTVETDASVKLAAIPERMDKWLYTVREADHPVVAKPSEPHLTRSIGLVALIQAIATGTYDWLRDNIKYSPARNYDATLIYDKTSGRVEKVVFRAVPKTAGKTPLP
;
A
#
# COMPACT_ATOMS: atom_id res chain seq x y z
N MET A 1 19.02 -63.06 -35.75
CA MET A 1 18.10 -62.05 -36.32
C MET A 1 17.60 -61.15 -35.21
N ASN A 2 17.89 -59.86 -35.31
CA ASN A 2 17.30 -58.76 -34.53
C ASN A 2 16.02 -58.31 -35.27
N PRO A 3 14.99 -57.69 -34.63
CA PRO A 3 15.18 -56.32 -34.16
C PRO A 3 14.46 -55.92 -32.85
N LYS A 4 15.23 -55.26 -32.00
CA LYS A 4 14.95 -54.06 -31.18
C LYS A 4 13.50 -53.53 -31.21
N ARG A 5 12.86 -53.51 -30.03
CA ARG A 5 11.78 -52.56 -29.70
C ARG A 5 12.31 -51.55 -28.70
N VAL A 6 12.51 -50.34 -29.20
CA VAL A 6 12.68 -49.08 -28.46
C VAL A 6 11.28 -48.49 -28.23
N VAL A 7 11.18 -47.47 -27.37
CA VAL A 7 10.06 -46.53 -27.10
C VAL A 7 9.38 -46.84 -25.75
N LEU A 8 9.26 -45.98 -24.75
CA LEU A 8 9.70 -44.60 -24.45
C LEU A 8 9.16 -44.32 -23.01
N PRO A 9 9.93 -43.81 -22.04
CA PRO A 9 9.40 -43.49 -20.72
C PRO A 9 8.70 -42.12 -20.77
N VAL A 10 7.38 -42.09 -20.61
CA VAL A 10 6.61 -40.83 -20.51
C VAL A 10 6.77 -40.26 -19.10
N LEU A 11 7.80 -39.42 -18.97
CA LEU A 11 7.78 -38.09 -18.36
C LEU A 11 6.53 -37.75 -17.52
N PHE A 12 6.64 -37.81 -16.19
CA PHE A 12 5.73 -37.10 -15.27
C PHE A 12 6.49 -35.92 -14.65
N ALA A 13 6.73 -34.91 -15.48
CA ALA A 13 7.38 -33.66 -15.11
C ALA A 13 6.36 -32.50 -15.22
N CYS A 14 5.54 -32.32 -14.19
CA CYS A 14 4.65 -31.15 -14.05
C CYS A 14 4.76 -30.58 -12.63
N LEU A 15 5.91 -29.98 -12.29
CA LEU A 15 6.10 -29.27 -11.01
C LEU A 15 6.57 -27.81 -11.17
N LEU A 16 6.47 -27.21 -12.36
CA LEU A 16 6.90 -25.83 -12.57
C LEU A 16 5.82 -25.00 -13.27
N ALA A 17 4.79 -24.63 -12.51
CA ALA A 17 3.85 -23.58 -12.94
C ALA A 17 3.30 -22.82 -11.72
N ALA A 18 4.18 -22.20 -10.93
CA ALA A 18 3.78 -21.30 -9.86
C ALA A 18 4.74 -20.12 -9.67
N CYS A 19 5.10 -19.45 -10.76
CA CYS A 19 5.70 -18.11 -10.73
C CYS A 19 4.87 -17.14 -11.58
N ALA A 20 3.54 -17.25 -11.53
CA ALA A 20 2.68 -16.26 -12.19
C ALA A 20 2.37 -15.12 -11.21
N GLY A 21 2.90 -13.93 -11.50
CA GLY A 21 2.30 -12.68 -11.02
C GLY A 21 3.04 -11.85 -9.98
N ARG A 22 4.35 -12.04 -9.76
CA ARG A 22 5.11 -11.05 -8.98
C ARG A 22 5.44 -9.84 -9.86
N PRO A 23 5.22 -8.60 -9.41
CA PRO A 23 5.62 -7.41 -10.15
C PRO A 23 7.13 -7.45 -10.43
N SER A 24 7.51 -7.49 -11.71
CA SER A 24 8.89 -7.58 -12.18
C SER A 24 9.40 -6.19 -12.56
N GLY A 25 10.30 -5.61 -11.77
CA GLY A 25 10.85 -4.27 -11.99
C GLY A 25 11.29 -3.63 -10.67
N PRO A 26 12.05 -2.53 -10.67
CA PRO A 26 12.38 -1.82 -9.43
C PRO A 26 11.12 -1.29 -8.72
N PRO A 27 11.14 -1.12 -7.38
CA PRO A 27 10.05 -0.46 -6.65
C PRO A 27 9.79 0.95 -7.18
N GLN A 28 8.52 1.37 -7.22
CA GLN A 28 8.09 2.66 -7.76
C GLN A 28 7.51 3.56 -6.67
N GLN A 29 7.74 4.87 -6.77
CA GLN A 29 7.18 5.86 -5.83
C GLN A 29 5.75 6.27 -6.19
N ASN A 30 5.32 6.09 -7.43
CA ASN A 30 3.97 6.42 -7.89
C ASN A 30 3.29 5.14 -8.37
N ILE A 31 2.20 4.76 -7.71
CA ILE A 31 1.48 3.50 -7.94
C ILE A 31 0.03 3.83 -8.28
N ALA A 32 -0.53 3.20 -9.30
CA ALA A 32 -1.96 3.29 -9.56
C ALA A 32 -2.72 2.34 -8.64
N PHE A 33 -3.75 2.84 -7.95
CA PHE A 33 -4.65 1.98 -7.21
C PHE A 33 -5.40 1.04 -8.15
N MET A 34 -5.44 -0.22 -7.76
CA MET A 34 -6.31 -1.22 -8.35
C MET A 34 -6.71 -2.21 -7.26
N ASP A 35 -7.95 -2.69 -7.27
CA ASP A 35 -8.39 -3.70 -6.32
C ASP A 35 -7.88 -5.10 -6.70
N SER A 36 -6.57 -5.28 -6.62
CA SER A 36 -5.90 -6.51 -7.01
C SER A 36 -4.74 -6.86 -6.08
N ARG A 37 -4.26 -8.10 -6.18
CA ARG A 37 -3.06 -8.54 -5.45
C ARG A 37 -1.79 -7.85 -5.95
N ILE A 38 -1.76 -7.46 -7.22
CA ILE A 38 -0.60 -6.79 -7.83
C ILE A 38 -0.36 -5.44 -7.14
N PHE A 39 -1.42 -4.67 -6.90
CA PHE A 39 -1.34 -3.43 -6.13
C PHE A 39 -0.71 -3.64 -4.75
N ASP A 40 -1.16 -4.65 -4.00
CA ASP A 40 -0.60 -4.89 -2.66
C ASP A 40 0.88 -5.22 -2.71
N ASP A 41 1.30 -6.01 -3.71
CA ASP A 41 2.69 -6.40 -3.86
C ASP A 41 3.57 -5.22 -4.29
N GLU A 42 3.06 -4.34 -5.16
CA GLU A 42 3.74 -3.10 -5.57
C GLU A 42 3.88 -2.12 -4.40
N LEU A 43 2.79 -1.86 -3.67
CA LEU A 43 2.81 -0.95 -2.52
C LEU A 43 3.69 -1.48 -1.39
N SER A 44 3.61 -2.77 -1.07
CA SER A 44 4.49 -3.41 -0.09
C SER A 44 5.96 -3.18 -0.43
N ARG A 45 6.33 -3.43 -1.68
CA ARG A 45 7.72 -3.28 -2.15
C ARG A 45 8.18 -1.83 -2.17
N ALA A 46 7.31 -0.89 -2.55
CA ALA A 46 7.63 0.53 -2.54
C ALA A 46 7.88 1.06 -1.13
N LEU A 47 7.01 0.73 -0.19
CA LEU A 47 7.18 1.12 1.21
C LEU A 47 8.38 0.42 1.85
N GLN A 48 8.64 -0.85 1.51
CA GLN A 48 9.82 -1.58 1.99
C GLN A 48 11.12 -1.01 1.43
N ALA A 49 11.10 -0.40 0.24
CA ALA A 49 12.26 0.28 -0.34
C ALA A 49 12.66 1.54 0.45
N GLY A 50 11.81 2.03 1.36
CA GLY A 50 12.15 3.13 2.27
C GLY A 50 12.18 4.50 1.59
N PHE A 51 11.40 4.70 0.53
CA PHE A 51 11.23 6.02 -0.08
C PHE A 51 10.67 7.01 0.93
N ASP A 52 11.13 8.27 0.88
CA ASP A 52 10.61 9.35 1.74
C ASP A 52 9.11 9.59 1.52
N GLU A 53 8.66 9.44 0.27
CA GLU A 53 7.26 9.57 -0.12
C GLU A 53 6.90 8.49 -1.16
N VAL A 54 5.74 7.86 -0.99
CA VAL A 54 5.09 6.96 -1.95
C VAL A 54 3.66 7.45 -2.18
N THR A 55 3.32 7.74 -3.42
CA THR A 55 1.99 8.19 -3.84
C THR A 55 1.23 7.06 -4.50
N VAL A 56 0.00 6.85 -4.05
CA VAL A 56 -0.98 5.99 -4.70
C VAL A 56 -2.02 6.87 -5.38
N GLU A 57 -2.02 6.90 -6.71
CA GLU A 57 -3.03 7.59 -7.52
C GLU A 57 -4.31 6.75 -7.56
N THR A 58 -5.46 7.35 -7.27
CA THR A 58 -6.74 6.65 -7.25
C THR A 58 -7.58 6.96 -8.48
N ASP A 59 -8.45 6.03 -8.87
CA ASP A 59 -9.42 6.30 -9.93
C ASP A 59 -10.65 7.06 -9.40
N ALA A 60 -11.58 7.39 -10.31
CA ALA A 60 -12.77 8.17 -9.99
C ALA A 60 -13.78 7.46 -9.07
N SER A 61 -13.61 6.15 -8.81
CA SER A 61 -14.52 5.37 -7.97
C SER A 61 -14.22 5.51 -6.48
N VAL A 62 -12.98 5.86 -6.11
CA VAL A 62 -12.56 5.96 -4.71
C VAL A 62 -13.09 7.24 -4.08
N LYS A 63 -13.86 7.10 -2.99
CA LYS A 63 -14.43 8.22 -2.23
C LYS A 63 -14.08 8.12 -0.76
N LEU A 64 -13.91 9.26 -0.08
CA LEU A 64 -13.64 9.28 1.36
C LEU A 64 -14.68 8.52 2.19
N ALA A 65 -15.95 8.59 1.79
CA ALA A 65 -17.05 7.90 2.47
C ALA A 65 -17.11 6.39 2.19
N ALA A 66 -16.36 5.90 1.20
CA ALA A 66 -16.38 4.52 0.74
C ALA A 66 -14.98 4.11 0.26
N ILE A 67 -14.03 4.09 1.19
CA ILE A 67 -12.67 3.63 0.90
C ILE A 67 -12.70 2.12 0.62
N PRO A 68 -12.12 1.64 -0.50
CA PRO A 68 -12.03 0.22 -0.79
C PRO A 68 -11.32 -0.54 0.33
N GLU A 69 -11.84 -1.72 0.69
CA GLU A 69 -11.32 -2.55 1.79
C GLU A 69 -9.80 -2.79 1.67
N ARG A 70 -9.29 -2.97 0.45
CA ARG A 70 -7.84 -3.15 0.21
C ARG A 70 -7.02 -1.94 0.66
N MET A 71 -7.43 -0.73 0.28
CA MET A 71 -6.79 0.50 0.73
C MET A 71 -6.96 0.69 2.25
N ASP A 72 -8.15 0.37 2.77
CA ASP A 72 -8.50 0.47 4.18
C ASP A 72 -7.54 -0.34 5.08
N LYS A 73 -7.12 -1.53 4.62
CA LYS A 73 -6.12 -2.38 5.33
C LYS A 73 -4.74 -1.72 5.44
N TRP A 74 -4.29 -1.03 4.39
CA TRP A 74 -3.03 -0.29 4.40
C TRP A 74 -3.09 0.89 5.38
N LEU A 75 -4.17 1.67 5.32
CA LEU A 75 -4.41 2.79 6.23
C LEU A 75 -4.60 2.33 7.68
N TYR A 76 -5.27 1.19 7.90
CA TYR A 76 -5.39 0.56 9.21
C TYR A 76 -4.02 0.23 9.80
N THR A 77 -3.12 -0.31 8.98
CA THR A 77 -1.77 -0.70 9.43
C THR A 77 -0.91 0.51 9.82
N VAL A 78 -1.08 1.65 9.12
CA VAL A 78 -0.49 2.94 9.52
C VAL A 78 -1.02 3.36 10.89
N ARG A 79 -2.35 3.38 11.07
CA ARG A 79 -3.00 3.78 12.32
C ARG A 79 -2.65 2.87 13.50
N GLU A 80 -2.58 1.56 13.25
CA GLU A 80 -2.24 0.56 14.28
C GLU A 80 -0.82 0.75 14.82
N ALA A 81 0.08 1.29 14.01
CA ALA A 81 1.43 1.66 14.42
C ALA A 81 1.51 3.07 15.06
N ASP A 82 0.38 3.62 15.51
CA ASP A 82 0.24 4.96 16.09
C ASP A 82 0.69 6.11 15.17
N HIS A 83 0.71 5.88 13.85
CA HIS A 83 1.00 6.90 12.85
C HIS A 83 -0.26 7.57 12.30
N PRO A 84 -0.24 8.90 12.05
CA PRO A 84 -1.39 9.64 11.57
C PRO A 84 -1.85 9.19 10.18
N VAL A 85 -3.16 8.99 10.07
CA VAL A 85 -3.91 8.94 8.81
C VAL A 85 -4.82 10.16 8.76
N VAL A 86 -4.62 11.05 7.79
CA VAL A 86 -5.39 12.30 7.67
C VAL A 86 -5.93 12.49 6.27
N ALA A 87 -7.00 13.28 6.12
CA ALA A 87 -7.51 13.70 4.81
C ALA A 87 -7.36 15.22 4.62
N LYS A 88 -6.94 15.64 3.42
CA LYS A 88 -6.75 17.04 3.05
C LYS A 88 -7.39 17.33 1.69
N PRO A 89 -8.09 18.46 1.52
CA PRO A 89 -8.64 18.83 0.21
C PRO A 89 -7.51 19.14 -0.78
N SER A 90 -7.72 18.86 -2.07
CA SER A 90 -6.75 19.09 -3.16
C SER A 90 -6.49 20.57 -3.47
N GLU A 91 -7.44 21.45 -3.19
CA GLU A 91 -7.29 22.90 -3.37
C GLU A 91 -7.35 23.66 -2.03
N PRO A 92 -6.40 24.58 -1.75
CA PRO A 92 -6.44 25.47 -0.58
C PRO A 92 -7.22 26.78 -0.83
N HIS A 93 -7.92 26.93 -1.95
CA HIS A 93 -8.44 28.24 -2.36
C HIS A 93 -9.59 28.72 -1.46
N LEU A 94 -9.34 29.87 -0.83
CA LEU A 94 -10.33 30.79 -0.24
C LEU A 94 -11.03 30.35 1.05
N THR A 95 -10.28 30.07 2.11
CA THR A 95 -10.54 30.74 3.39
C THR A 95 -9.35 30.53 4.32
N ARG A 96 -8.93 31.61 4.99
CA ARG A 96 -8.18 31.58 6.25
C ARG A 96 -8.93 30.66 7.23
N SER A 97 -8.64 29.36 7.18
CA SER A 97 -9.31 28.34 7.99
C SER A 97 -8.26 27.72 8.91
N ILE A 98 -7.96 28.50 9.95
CA ILE A 98 -7.62 27.92 11.25
C ILE A 98 -8.82 27.01 11.58
N GLY A 99 -8.70 25.69 11.40
CA GLY A 99 -9.74 24.76 11.89
C GLY A 99 -10.28 23.66 10.96
N LEU A 100 -9.63 23.31 9.84
CA LEU A 100 -10.02 22.11 9.07
C LEU A 100 -8.81 21.29 8.61
N VAL A 101 -7.80 21.15 9.47
CA VAL A 101 -7.13 19.84 9.56
C VAL A 101 -8.18 18.94 10.18
N ALA A 102 -9.05 18.36 9.35
CA ALA A 102 -9.88 17.27 9.77
C ALA A 102 -8.90 16.15 10.14
N LEU A 103 -8.56 16.07 11.43
CA LEU A 103 -7.92 14.93 12.04
C LEU A 103 -8.97 13.82 12.00
N ILE A 104 -9.24 13.27 10.81
CA ILE A 104 -10.21 12.20 10.63
C ILE A 104 -9.50 10.92 11.07
N GLN A 105 -9.37 10.76 12.38
CA GLN A 105 -9.10 9.45 13.01
C GLN A 105 -10.20 8.42 12.67
N ALA A 106 -11.27 8.84 11.99
CA ALA A 106 -12.36 8.01 11.49
C ALA A 106 -12.14 7.40 10.07
N ILE A 107 -10.96 7.58 9.45
CA ILE A 107 -10.59 6.82 8.24
C ILE A 107 -9.94 5.50 8.71
N ALA A 108 -10.17 4.39 8.00
CA ALA A 108 -9.86 3.03 8.47
C ALA A 108 -10.79 2.47 9.55
N THR A 109 -12.11 2.57 9.40
CA THR A 109 -13.07 2.05 10.39
C THR A 109 -13.06 0.52 10.52
N GLY A 110 -12.48 -0.21 9.55
CA GLY A 110 -12.33 -1.65 9.65
C GLY A 110 -11.44 -2.07 10.82
N THR A 111 -11.79 -3.20 11.43
CA THR A 111 -10.93 -3.93 12.37
C THR A 111 -10.34 -5.13 11.65
N TYR A 112 -9.02 -5.20 11.56
CA TYR A 112 -8.32 -6.26 10.86
C TYR A 112 -7.21 -6.85 11.73
N ASP A 113 -7.57 -7.45 12.86
CA ASP A 113 -6.59 -7.97 13.83
C ASP A 113 -5.62 -8.99 13.22
N TRP A 114 -6.03 -9.68 12.16
CA TRP A 114 -5.20 -10.62 11.39
C TRP A 114 -4.05 -9.95 10.61
N LEU A 115 -4.05 -8.62 10.46
CA LEU A 115 -2.98 -7.89 9.77
C LEU A 115 -1.72 -7.68 10.60
N ARG A 116 -1.81 -7.80 11.93
CA ARG A 116 -0.66 -7.51 12.82
C ARG A 116 0.57 -8.35 12.49
N ASP A 117 0.36 -9.61 12.12
CA ASP A 117 1.43 -10.55 11.77
C ASP A 117 1.66 -10.66 10.25
N ASN A 118 0.95 -9.87 9.45
CA ASN A 118 1.02 -9.97 8.00
C ASN A 118 2.16 -9.11 7.42
N ILE A 119 3.27 -9.79 7.11
CA ILE A 119 4.50 -9.22 6.52
C ILE A 119 4.21 -8.36 5.28
N LYS A 120 3.12 -8.64 4.54
CA LYS A 120 2.73 -7.82 3.37
C LYS A 120 2.49 -6.36 3.76
N TYR A 121 1.76 -6.11 4.84
CA TYR A 121 1.33 -4.77 5.24
C TYR A 121 2.30 -4.09 6.21
N SER A 122 3.19 -4.87 6.84
CA SER A 122 4.14 -4.36 7.83
C SER A 122 4.99 -3.16 7.39
N PRO A 123 5.38 -2.98 6.10
CA PRO A 123 6.15 -1.81 5.70
C PRO A 123 5.43 -0.48 5.98
N ALA A 124 4.10 -0.45 5.92
CA ALA A 124 3.30 0.76 6.15
C ALA A 124 3.38 1.28 7.60
N ARG A 125 3.82 0.44 8.55
CA ARG A 125 4.03 0.82 9.95
C ARG A 125 5.14 1.85 10.16
N ASN A 126 5.87 2.23 9.11
CA ASN A 126 6.94 3.24 9.16
C ASN A 126 6.56 4.54 8.45
N TYR A 127 5.27 4.74 8.17
CA TYR A 127 4.78 5.82 7.33
C TYR A 127 3.57 6.50 7.96
N ASP A 128 3.48 7.81 7.78
CA ASP A 128 2.22 8.57 7.92
C ASP A 128 1.43 8.45 6.61
N ALA A 129 0.11 8.60 6.64
CA ALA A 129 -0.73 8.61 5.43
C ALA A 129 -1.60 9.86 5.32
N THR A 130 -1.66 10.43 4.10
CA THR A 130 -2.53 11.56 3.77
C THR A 130 -3.38 11.25 2.54
N LEU A 131 -4.70 11.27 2.69
CA LEU A 131 -5.65 11.19 1.57
C LEU A 131 -5.89 12.59 1.03
N ILE A 132 -5.57 12.82 -0.24
CA ILE A 132 -5.88 14.05 -0.95
C ILE A 132 -7.20 13.86 -1.68
N TYR A 133 -8.17 14.76 -1.47
CA TYR A 133 -9.53 14.59 -2.01
C TYR A 133 -10.11 15.87 -2.59
N ASP A 134 -10.99 15.73 -3.57
CA ASP A 134 -11.83 16.82 -4.05
C ASP A 134 -12.96 17.09 -3.05
N LYS A 135 -13.03 18.31 -2.52
CA LYS A 135 -14.00 18.70 -1.48
C LYS A 135 -15.45 18.66 -1.99
N THR A 136 -15.66 18.84 -3.29
CA THR A 136 -17.01 18.90 -3.87
C THR A 136 -17.62 17.51 -4.02
N SER A 137 -16.86 16.57 -4.60
CA SER A 137 -17.33 15.22 -4.88
C SER A 137 -17.01 14.20 -3.78
N GLY A 138 -16.08 14.52 -2.88
CA GLY A 138 -15.53 13.59 -1.90
C GLY A 138 -14.64 12.50 -2.53
N ARG A 139 -14.32 12.62 -3.82
CA ARG A 139 -13.43 11.70 -4.54
C ARG A 139 -12.02 11.84 -3.97
N VAL A 140 -11.41 10.72 -3.61
CA VAL A 140 -9.98 10.68 -3.30
C VAL A 140 -9.24 10.74 -4.63
N GLU A 141 -8.30 11.66 -4.75
CA GLU A 141 -7.44 11.79 -5.92
C GLU A 141 -6.18 10.95 -5.76
N LYS A 142 -5.62 10.95 -4.55
CA LYS A 142 -4.45 10.14 -4.20
C LYS A 142 -4.31 9.91 -2.70
N VAL A 143 -3.53 8.91 -2.35
CA VAL A 143 -3.07 8.63 -0.98
C VAL A 143 -1.55 8.74 -0.95
N VAL A 144 -1.03 9.57 -0.06
CA VAL A 144 0.40 9.82 0.08
C VAL A 144 0.91 9.22 1.38
N PHE A 145 1.82 8.26 1.27
CA PHE A 145 2.55 7.68 2.39
C PHE A 145 3.87 8.43 2.56
N ARG A 146 4.14 8.99 3.75
CA ARG A 146 5.39 9.70 4.07
C ARG A 146 6.17 8.98 5.14
N ALA A 147 7.44 8.70 4.87
CA ALA A 147 8.29 7.99 5.81
C ALA A 147 8.42 8.79 7.11
N VAL A 148 8.25 8.11 8.23
CA VAL A 148 8.47 8.69 9.55
C VAL A 148 9.97 8.84 9.75
N PRO A 149 10.47 10.03 10.16
CA PRO A 149 11.89 10.21 10.44
C PRO A 149 12.34 9.20 11.48
N LYS A 150 13.31 8.34 11.13
CA LYS A 150 13.98 7.50 12.12
C LYS A 150 14.72 8.43 13.05
N THR A 151 14.28 8.55 14.30
CA THR A 151 15.03 9.27 15.32
C THR A 151 16.42 8.66 15.38
N ALA A 152 17.44 9.43 15.00
CA ALA A 152 18.83 9.03 15.16
C ALA A 152 19.02 8.67 16.63
N GLY A 153 19.35 7.40 16.90
CA GLY A 153 19.60 6.92 18.25
C GLY A 153 20.57 7.87 18.93
N LYS A 154 20.23 8.34 20.13
CA LYS A 154 21.18 9.03 21.00
C LYS A 154 22.41 8.14 21.14
N THR A 155 23.53 8.55 20.53
CA THR A 155 24.84 8.03 20.88
C THR A 155 25.00 8.20 22.39
N PRO A 156 25.29 7.15 23.18
CA PRO A 156 25.67 7.35 24.57
C PRO A 156 26.92 8.22 24.56
N LEU A 157 26.85 9.37 25.25
CA LEU A 157 28.06 10.16 25.52
C LEU A 157 29.04 9.27 26.31
N PRO A 158 30.35 9.34 26.00
CA PRO A 158 31.38 8.58 26.72
C PRO A 158 31.43 8.94 28.20
#